data_AF-A0A2B7XG92-F1
#
_entry.id   AF-A0A2B7XG92-F1
#
_cell.length_a   1.000
_cell.length_b   1.000
_cell.length_c   1.000
_cell.angle_alpha   90.00
_cell.angle_beta   90.00
_cell.angle_gamma   90.00
#
_symmetry.space_group_name_H-M   'P 1'
#
loop_
_entity.id
_entity.type
_entity.pdbx_description
1 polymer ?
#
loop_
_entity_poly.entity_id
_entity_poly.type
_entity_poly.pdbx_seq_one_letter_code
_entity_poly.pdbx_strand_id
1 'polypeptide(L)'
;MSSSSRDTSIDFKPGESDTTPAPASPTAPILNRTSASETAQTTHHRSATTRSARSHRVLAGVPLDVHYNQAIRPHIWQSTRREWTHEQLARERELFFDTRVTGRPEVWAALSTVTSLIRTGDLITAQGILDAAGVTVPTGDICDGCYDESGGLYRLPEYIVMDPVNVVESVDVNDNNTICATTADLGDEEAANNKLAVDVDSDEELTDDIARRREEKGKVSERDLIKITARLSDRGGPDLVVTIGKNQTVAALARRIQVEAGITGKHRVRIAYLGKMLKEEESLSLRRTVSNLQDSVGDLKGSRSRFISTYKRDILLNATPTDHRIIATGNRFVHGGDCKRDADLYEHPGRRRDFDIYVKLYGLHPGIVRSSISYTATIDLLDTHATIIADKKIKVPTDFHDLFDDFIRSLERSNYDEEYLSDPMSRVTLAYWAFLKACPA
;
A
#
# COMPACT_ATOMS: atom_id res chain seq x y z
N MET A 1 -106.66 16.71 -22.26
CA MET A 1 -106.09 16.04 -23.44
C MET A 1 -104.94 15.17 -22.90
N SER A 2 -105.18 13.88 -22.67
CA SER A 2 -104.81 12.78 -23.60
C SER A 2 -103.30 12.81 -23.90
N SER A 3 -102.46 11.81 -23.68
CA SER A 3 -102.59 10.36 -23.42
C SER A 3 -101.20 9.89 -22.95
N SER A 4 -101.11 9.00 -21.96
CA SER A 4 -100.80 7.55 -22.11
C SER A 4 -99.33 7.17 -22.39
N SER A 5 -98.71 6.61 -21.34
CA SER A 5 -97.98 5.33 -21.26
C SER A 5 -96.94 4.92 -22.32
N ARG A 6 -95.73 4.60 -21.84
CA ARG A 6 -95.10 3.24 -21.78
C ARG A 6 -93.65 3.41 -21.27
N ASP A 7 -93.27 2.98 -20.08
CA ASP A 7 -92.96 1.59 -19.63
C ASP A 7 -91.94 0.83 -20.48
N THR A 8 -90.70 0.78 -19.97
CA THR A 8 -89.87 -0.44 -19.84
C THR A 8 -88.82 -0.17 -18.75
N SER A 9 -89.11 -0.62 -17.53
CA SER A 9 -88.57 -1.83 -16.87
C SER A 9 -87.06 -1.80 -16.57
N ILE A 10 -86.70 -1.68 -15.28
CA ILE A 10 -86.27 -2.79 -14.38
C ILE A 10 -84.73 -2.87 -14.38
N ASP A 11 -83.97 -2.90 -13.28
CA ASP A 11 -84.31 -2.86 -11.87
C ASP A 11 -83.11 -2.38 -11.03
N PHE A 12 -83.48 -2.01 -9.81
CA PHE A 12 -82.78 -1.70 -8.56
C PHE A 12 -81.34 -2.25 -8.35
N LYS A 13 -80.36 -1.45 -7.86
CA LYS A 13 -80.12 -0.91 -6.47
C LYS A 13 -79.74 -2.02 -5.45
N PRO A 14 -79.16 -1.70 -4.25
CA PRO A 14 -78.26 -0.60 -3.83
C PRO A 14 -77.17 -1.04 -2.80
N GLY A 15 -76.32 -0.10 -2.38
CA GLY A 15 -75.60 -0.10 -1.08
C GLY A 15 -74.37 -1.02 -1.02
N GLU A 16 -73.25 -0.68 -0.38
CA GLU A 16 -73.08 0.05 0.87
C GLU A 16 -71.61 0.53 0.97
N SER A 17 -71.41 1.56 1.78
CA SER A 17 -70.15 2.20 2.17
C SER A 17 -69.09 1.25 2.72
N ASP A 18 -67.78 1.55 2.53
CA ASP A 18 -66.93 1.90 3.68
C ASP A 18 -65.52 2.41 3.33
N THR A 19 -65.02 3.26 4.24
CA THR A 19 -63.63 3.54 4.65
C THR A 19 -62.48 3.82 3.65
N THR A 20 -61.95 5.04 3.75
CA THR A 20 -60.54 5.39 3.47
C THR A 20 -59.55 4.61 4.35
N PRO A 21 -58.38 4.21 3.80
CA PRO A 21 -57.17 4.04 4.58
C PRO A 21 -56.03 4.99 4.15
N ALA A 22 -55.24 5.38 5.15
CA ALA A 22 -54.06 6.23 5.10
C ALA A 22 -52.90 5.64 4.24
N PRO A 23 -51.94 6.47 3.78
CA PRO A 23 -50.80 5.98 3.01
C PRO A 23 -49.81 5.21 3.90
N ALA A 24 -49.50 3.98 3.49
CA ALA A 24 -48.58 3.08 4.17
C ALA A 24 -47.11 3.36 3.78
N SER A 25 -46.23 3.44 4.77
CA SER A 25 -44.78 3.32 4.64
C SER A 25 -44.40 1.91 4.14
N PRO A 26 -43.46 1.73 3.19
CA PRO A 26 -42.99 0.41 2.81
C PRO A 26 -41.62 0.14 3.43
N THR A 27 -41.58 -0.56 4.55
CA THR A 27 -40.37 -1.30 4.95
C THR A 27 -40.79 -2.59 5.63
N ALA A 28 -40.86 -3.67 4.85
CA ALA A 28 -40.98 -5.03 5.38
C ALA A 28 -39.87 -5.89 4.76
N PRO A 29 -39.13 -6.68 5.56
CA PRO A 29 -38.12 -7.60 5.06
C PRO A 29 -38.78 -8.86 4.47
N ILE A 30 -38.28 -9.34 3.32
CA ILE A 30 -38.76 -10.55 2.65
C ILE A 30 -38.24 -11.80 3.37
N LEU A 31 -39.16 -12.61 3.90
CA LEU A 31 -38.92 -13.96 4.43
C LEU A 31 -38.78 -14.96 3.28
N ASN A 32 -37.62 -15.62 3.16
CA ASN A 32 -37.40 -16.70 2.21
C ASN A 32 -37.84 -18.05 2.82
N ARG A 33 -38.91 -18.65 2.27
CA ARG A 33 -39.34 -20.02 2.55
C ARG A 33 -38.99 -20.90 1.36
N THR A 34 -38.21 -21.97 1.56
CA THR A 34 -38.17 -23.09 0.61
C THR A 34 -38.07 -24.42 1.35
N SER A 35 -39.08 -25.24 1.12
CA SER A 35 -39.27 -26.63 1.54
C SER A 35 -38.29 -27.57 0.83
N ALA A 36 -37.88 -28.62 1.53
CA ALA A 36 -37.01 -29.68 1.02
C ALA A 36 -37.77 -30.72 0.21
N SER A 37 -37.14 -31.23 -0.86
CA SER A 37 -37.32 -32.62 -1.33
C SER A 37 -36.17 -33.01 -2.25
N GLU A 38 -35.50 -34.11 -1.90
CA GLU A 38 -34.36 -34.72 -2.58
C GLU A 38 -34.75 -35.45 -3.88
N THR A 39 -33.87 -35.40 -4.88
CA THR A 39 -33.50 -36.59 -5.70
C THR A 39 -32.24 -36.28 -6.50
N ALA A 40 -31.28 -37.20 -6.43
CA ALA A 40 -29.96 -37.09 -7.05
C ALA A 40 -29.97 -37.56 -8.51
N GLN A 41 -29.20 -36.89 -9.38
CA GLN A 41 -28.45 -37.52 -10.47
C GLN A 41 -27.35 -36.60 -11.02
N THR A 42 -26.22 -37.22 -11.31
CA THR A 42 -24.91 -36.68 -11.68
C THR A 42 -24.84 -36.20 -13.13
N THR A 43 -24.20 -35.05 -13.39
CA THR A 43 -23.29 -34.86 -14.54
C THR A 43 -22.42 -33.62 -14.33
N HIS A 44 -21.18 -33.72 -14.80
CA HIS A 44 -20.11 -32.74 -14.62
C HIS A 44 -20.30 -31.49 -15.48
N HIS A 45 -20.41 -30.32 -14.85
CA HIS A 45 -20.00 -29.06 -15.45
C HIS A 45 -19.28 -28.15 -14.44
N ARG A 46 -18.21 -27.56 -14.97
CA ARG A 46 -17.19 -26.72 -14.35
C ARG A 46 -17.81 -25.41 -13.88
N SER A 47 -17.88 -25.17 -12.56
CA SER A 47 -18.42 -23.93 -12.00
C SER A 47 -17.31 -23.02 -11.48
N ALA A 48 -17.05 -21.99 -12.27
CA ALA A 48 -16.40 -20.78 -11.83
C ALA A 48 -17.36 -19.96 -10.92
N THR A 49 -16.78 -19.30 -9.91
CA THR A 49 -17.21 -18.01 -9.32
C THR A 49 -18.63 -17.88 -8.74
N THR A 50 -18.79 -17.81 -7.40
CA THR A 50 -20.12 -17.46 -6.81
C THR A 50 -20.17 -16.51 -5.60
N ARG A 51 -19.08 -15.89 -5.13
CA ARG A 51 -19.23 -14.78 -4.14
C ARG A 51 -19.63 -13.45 -4.80
N SER A 52 -19.14 -13.16 -6.01
CA SER A 52 -19.58 -11.99 -6.81
C SER A 52 -20.94 -12.20 -7.50
N ALA A 53 -21.30 -13.45 -7.84
CA ALA A 53 -22.55 -13.75 -8.54
C ALA A 53 -23.82 -13.64 -7.67
N ARG A 54 -23.69 -13.59 -6.32
CA ARG A 54 -24.84 -13.31 -5.44
C ARG A 54 -25.21 -11.82 -5.41
N SER A 55 -24.25 -10.92 -5.62
CA SER A 55 -24.52 -9.47 -5.71
C SER A 55 -25.18 -9.12 -7.06
N HIS A 56 -24.72 -9.72 -8.16
CA HIS A 56 -25.30 -9.50 -9.49
C HIS A 56 -26.71 -10.07 -9.70
N ARG A 57 -27.16 -11.06 -8.90
CA ARG A 57 -28.53 -11.59 -9.01
C ARG A 57 -29.60 -10.71 -8.36
N VAL A 58 -29.22 -9.68 -7.59
CA VAL A 58 -30.15 -8.71 -6.99
C VAL A 58 -30.35 -7.47 -7.89
N LEU A 59 -29.53 -7.30 -8.93
CA LEU A 59 -29.47 -6.11 -9.79
C LEU A 59 -30.45 -6.10 -10.98
N ALA A 60 -31.29 -7.13 -11.15
CA ALA A 60 -32.30 -7.14 -12.20
C ALA A 60 -33.62 -6.55 -11.68
N GLY A 61 -33.81 -5.24 -11.80
CA GLY A 61 -35.13 -4.60 -11.64
C GLY A 61 -35.24 -3.40 -10.70
N VAL A 62 -34.13 -2.85 -10.20
CA VAL A 62 -34.18 -1.64 -9.37
C VAL A 62 -34.26 -0.40 -10.28
N PRO A 63 -35.24 0.50 -10.10
CA PRO A 63 -35.34 1.75 -10.86
C PRO A 63 -34.04 2.58 -10.74
N LEU A 64 -33.63 3.26 -11.82
CA LEU A 64 -32.43 4.10 -11.85
C LEU A 64 -32.47 5.26 -10.84
N ASP A 65 -33.66 5.60 -10.35
CA ASP A 65 -33.92 6.64 -9.35
C ASP A 65 -33.67 6.17 -7.89
N VAL A 66 -33.42 4.87 -7.70
CA VAL A 66 -33.15 4.30 -6.37
C VAL A 66 -31.65 4.17 -6.15
N HIS A 67 -31.11 5.03 -5.29
CA HIS A 67 -29.73 4.91 -4.83
C HIS A 67 -29.57 3.64 -3.99
N TYR A 68 -28.69 2.73 -4.44
CA TYR A 68 -28.44 1.47 -3.76
C TYR A 68 -27.76 1.73 -2.41
N ASN A 69 -28.52 1.60 -1.33
CA ASN A 69 -28.07 1.78 0.04
C ASN A 69 -28.38 0.51 0.85
N GLN A 70 -27.42 0.03 1.64
CA GLN A 70 -27.63 -1.05 2.61
C GLN A 70 -27.48 -0.49 4.02
N ALA A 71 -28.23 -1.05 4.98
CA ALA A 71 -28.06 -0.70 6.38
C ALA A 71 -26.62 -0.97 6.84
N ILE A 72 -26.07 -0.03 7.61
CA ILE A 72 -24.69 -0.14 8.10
C ILE A 72 -24.50 -1.35 9.01
N ARG A 73 -23.33 -1.98 8.87
CA ARG A 73 -22.89 -3.08 9.73
C ARG A 73 -21.50 -2.79 10.31
N PRO A 74 -21.19 -3.27 11.53
CA PRO A 74 -19.85 -3.18 12.08
C PRO A 74 -18.86 -3.98 11.23
N HIS A 75 -17.72 -3.36 10.90
CA HIS A 75 -16.63 -4.04 10.20
C HIS A 75 -15.75 -4.80 11.19
N ILE A 76 -15.53 -6.09 10.96
CA ILE A 76 -14.68 -6.93 11.81
C ILE A 76 -13.36 -7.16 11.07
N TRP A 77 -12.26 -6.74 11.69
CA TRP A 77 -10.93 -6.85 11.08
C TRP A 77 -9.87 -7.18 12.13
N GLN A 78 -8.73 -7.69 11.69
CA GLN A 78 -7.58 -8.01 12.54
C GLN A 78 -6.33 -7.34 11.96
N SER A 79 -5.57 -6.66 12.81
CA SER A 79 -4.32 -6.04 12.38
C SER A 79 -3.23 -7.10 12.23
N THR A 80 -2.68 -7.21 11.02
CA THR A 80 -1.64 -8.20 10.69
C THR A 80 -0.22 -7.64 10.76
N ARG A 81 -0.07 -6.32 10.84
CA ARG A 81 1.22 -5.61 10.67
C ARG A 81 1.69 -4.88 11.92
N ARG A 82 0.74 -4.43 12.74
CA ARG A 82 0.98 -3.55 13.89
C ARG A 82 0.07 -3.98 15.03
N GLU A 83 0.60 -4.10 16.23
CA GLU A 83 -0.21 -4.22 17.44
C GLU A 83 -0.77 -2.84 17.77
N TRP A 84 -2.08 -2.76 17.96
CA TRP A 84 -2.76 -1.52 18.26
C TRP A 84 -3.08 -1.46 19.73
N THR A 85 -2.80 -0.33 20.38
CA THR A 85 -3.40 0.00 21.67
C THR A 85 -4.60 0.91 21.49
N HIS A 86 -5.48 0.95 22.49
CA HIS A 86 -6.66 1.82 22.45
C HIS A 86 -6.28 3.31 22.34
N GLU A 87 -5.21 3.73 23.02
CA GLU A 87 -4.71 5.12 23.00
C GLU A 87 -4.17 5.48 21.62
N GLN A 88 -3.46 4.55 20.98
CA GLN A 88 -2.94 4.75 19.63
C GLN A 88 -4.08 4.89 18.62
N LEU A 89 -5.11 4.04 18.72
CA LEU A 89 -6.28 4.12 17.84
C LEU A 89 -7.05 5.42 18.04
N ALA A 90 -7.24 5.87 19.29
CA ALA A 90 -7.87 7.15 19.59
C ALA A 90 -7.12 8.33 18.96
N ARG A 91 -5.79 8.36 19.12
CA ARG A 91 -4.94 9.42 18.54
C ARG A 91 -4.99 9.44 17.01
N GLU A 92 -4.88 8.28 16.37
CA GLU A 92 -4.92 8.20 14.91
C GLU A 92 -6.29 8.60 14.35
N ARG A 93 -7.38 8.34 15.08
CA ARG A 93 -8.73 8.79 14.72
C ARG A 93 -8.86 10.30 14.76
N GLU A 94 -8.37 10.92 15.82
CA GLU A 94 -8.37 12.38 15.95
C GLU A 94 -7.59 13.03 14.80
N LEU A 95 -6.35 12.57 14.57
CA LEU A 95 -5.51 13.05 13.48
C LEU A 95 -6.13 12.80 12.09
N PHE A 96 -6.81 11.67 11.91
CA PHE A 96 -7.44 11.34 10.63
C PHE A 96 -8.56 12.31 10.26
N PHE A 97 -9.40 12.71 11.21
CA PHE A 97 -10.51 13.63 10.95
C PHE A 97 -10.05 15.09 10.93
N ASP A 98 -9.07 15.48 11.74
CA ASP A 98 -8.50 16.84 11.75
C ASP A 98 -7.81 17.19 10.42
N THR A 99 -7.22 16.19 9.75
CA THR A 99 -6.48 16.39 8.50
C THR A 99 -7.35 16.36 7.24
N ARG A 100 -8.68 16.22 7.34
CA ARG A 100 -9.58 16.16 6.18
C ARG A 100 -9.87 17.54 5.61
N VAL A 101 -9.24 17.82 4.47
CA VAL A 101 -9.42 19.07 3.71
C VAL A 101 -10.18 18.90 2.38
N THR A 102 -10.44 17.66 1.97
CA THR A 102 -11.10 17.34 0.68
C THR A 102 -12.49 16.75 0.90
N GLY A 103 -13.47 17.15 0.10
CA GLY A 103 -14.87 16.75 0.29
C GLY A 103 -15.61 17.74 1.19
N ARG A 104 -16.87 17.44 1.51
CA ARG A 104 -17.71 18.34 2.31
C ARG A 104 -17.41 18.19 3.80
N PRO A 105 -17.12 19.29 4.53
CA PRO A 105 -16.79 19.22 5.96
C PRO A 105 -17.98 18.69 6.78
N GLU A 106 -19.22 18.96 6.36
CA GLU A 106 -20.43 18.46 7.03
C GLU A 106 -20.53 16.93 6.94
N VAL A 107 -20.13 16.36 5.80
CA VAL A 107 -20.11 14.91 5.59
C VAL A 107 -19.01 14.27 6.45
N TRP A 108 -17.82 14.89 6.55
CA TRP A 108 -16.77 14.40 7.44
C TRP A 108 -17.15 14.47 8.91
N ALA A 109 -17.82 15.53 9.34
CA ALA A 109 -18.36 15.65 10.69
C ALA A 109 -19.38 14.54 10.98
N ALA A 110 -20.32 14.30 10.05
CA ALA A 110 -21.26 13.18 10.16
C ALA A 110 -20.55 11.83 10.25
N LEU A 111 -19.60 11.53 9.34
CA LEU A 111 -18.83 10.29 9.35
C LEU A 111 -18.02 10.08 10.63
N SER A 112 -17.48 11.16 11.22
CA SER A 112 -16.81 11.10 12.52
C SER A 112 -17.75 10.66 13.64
N THR A 113 -18.95 11.26 13.72
CA THR A 113 -19.96 10.86 14.72
C THR A 113 -20.45 9.42 14.50
N VAL A 114 -20.68 9.03 13.24
CA VAL A 114 -21.14 7.70 12.83
C VAL A 114 -20.12 6.64 13.21
N THR A 115 -18.83 6.83 12.90
CA THR A 115 -17.78 5.87 13.29
C THR A 115 -17.64 5.72 14.81
N SER A 116 -17.92 6.76 15.59
CA SER A 116 -17.99 6.65 17.04
C SER A 116 -19.18 5.79 17.50
N LEU A 117 -20.36 6.02 16.93
CA LEU A 117 -21.58 5.30 17.30
C LEU A 117 -21.54 3.83 16.88
N ILE A 118 -20.93 3.52 15.73
CA ILE A 118 -20.74 2.13 15.28
C ILE A 118 -19.86 1.36 16.28
N ARG A 119 -18.79 1.98 16.80
CA ARG A 119 -17.93 1.37 17.82
C ARG A 119 -18.65 1.13 19.15
N THR A 120 -19.57 2.02 19.54
CA THR A 120 -20.40 1.84 20.74
C THR A 120 -21.59 0.90 20.51
N GLY A 121 -21.80 0.41 19.29
CA GLY A 121 -22.88 -0.51 18.93
C GLY A 121 -24.23 0.15 18.65
N ASP A 122 -24.31 1.49 18.60
CA ASP A 122 -25.54 2.22 18.28
C ASP A 122 -25.66 2.44 16.76
N LEU A 123 -25.98 1.33 16.07
CA LEU A 123 -26.12 1.32 14.62
C LEU A 123 -27.37 2.07 14.13
N ILE A 124 -28.40 2.17 14.97
CA ILE A 124 -29.67 2.81 14.59
C ILE A 124 -29.46 4.33 14.51
N THR A 125 -28.86 4.92 15.55
CA THR A 125 -28.54 6.36 15.54
C THR A 125 -27.51 6.68 14.46
N ALA A 126 -26.50 5.82 14.29
CA ALA A 126 -25.50 5.97 13.23
C ALA A 126 -26.12 5.96 11.82
N GLN A 127 -27.07 5.05 11.54
CA GLN A 127 -27.79 5.03 10.27
C GLN A 127 -28.61 6.32 10.07
N GLY A 128 -29.31 6.77 11.12
CA GLY A 128 -30.09 8.02 11.07
C GLY A 128 -29.24 9.26 10.76
N ILE A 129 -28.01 9.34 11.27
CA ILE A 129 -27.08 10.43 10.96
C ILE A 129 -26.59 10.35 9.51
N LEU A 130 -26.28 9.15 8.98
CA LEU A 130 -25.91 8.99 7.56
C LEU A 130 -27.04 9.40 6.62
N ASP A 131 -28.26 8.96 6.92
CA ASP A 131 -29.44 9.27 6.12
C ASP A 131 -29.73 10.79 6.15
N ALA A 132 -29.59 11.44 7.31
CA ALA A 132 -29.73 12.89 7.45
C ALA A 132 -28.62 13.68 6.73
N ALA A 133 -27.41 13.12 6.65
CA ALA A 133 -26.29 13.70 5.93
C ALA A 133 -26.35 13.46 4.41
N GLY A 134 -27.36 12.71 3.91
CA GLY A 134 -27.47 12.35 2.50
C GLY A 134 -26.36 11.43 2.02
N VAL A 135 -25.82 10.60 2.92
CA VAL A 135 -24.71 9.69 2.64
C VAL A 135 -25.24 8.27 2.44
N THR A 136 -24.86 7.65 1.33
CA THR A 136 -25.23 6.28 0.99
C THR A 136 -24.05 5.33 1.12
N VAL A 137 -24.31 4.12 1.63
CA VAL A 137 -23.33 3.04 1.80
C VAL A 137 -23.82 1.79 1.05
N PRO A 138 -23.43 1.63 -0.22
CA PRO A 138 -23.89 0.53 -1.08
C PRO A 138 -23.71 -0.87 -0.48
N THR A 139 -22.59 -1.12 0.19
CA THR A 139 -22.27 -2.47 0.71
C THR A 139 -22.70 -2.68 2.16
N GLY A 140 -23.18 -1.62 2.82
CA GLY A 140 -23.41 -1.55 4.27
C GLY A 140 -22.13 -1.44 5.09
N ASP A 141 -20.95 -1.47 4.45
CA ASP A 141 -19.66 -1.33 5.10
C ASP A 141 -19.02 0.01 4.73
N ILE A 142 -18.80 0.84 5.74
CA ILE A 142 -18.24 2.18 5.57
C ILE A 142 -16.79 2.12 5.04
N CYS A 143 -16.06 1.03 5.29
CA CYS A 143 -14.69 0.84 4.80
C CYS A 143 -14.64 0.69 3.27
N ASP A 144 -15.65 0.08 2.67
CA ASP A 144 -15.75 -0.11 1.21
C ASP A 144 -16.00 1.22 0.47
N GLY A 145 -16.50 2.22 1.20
CA GLY A 145 -16.69 3.59 0.74
C GLY A 145 -18.15 4.07 0.85
N CYS A 146 -18.29 5.35 1.17
CA CYS A 146 -19.56 6.06 1.28
C CYS A 146 -19.66 7.14 0.21
N TYR A 147 -20.87 7.40 -0.27
CA TYR A 147 -21.12 8.39 -1.32
C TYR A 147 -22.06 9.47 -0.81
N ASP A 148 -21.72 10.74 -1.00
CA ASP A 148 -22.65 11.84 -0.75
C ASP A 148 -23.62 12.05 -1.94
N GLU A 149 -24.61 12.92 -1.73
CA GLU A 149 -25.61 13.30 -2.74
C GLU A 149 -25.02 13.88 -4.04
N SER A 150 -23.80 14.42 -3.99
CA SER A 150 -23.10 14.96 -5.16
C SER A 150 -22.28 13.90 -5.92
N GLY A 151 -22.24 12.67 -5.41
CA GLY A 151 -21.42 11.58 -5.92
C GLY A 151 -19.97 11.59 -5.42
N GLY A 152 -19.66 12.41 -4.41
CA GLY A 152 -18.36 12.43 -3.74
C GLY A 152 -18.12 11.14 -2.96
N LEU A 153 -16.96 10.51 -3.17
CA LEU A 153 -16.57 9.25 -2.52
C LEU A 153 -15.70 9.50 -1.29
N TYR A 154 -16.12 8.95 -0.15
CA TYR A 154 -15.44 9.01 1.15
C TYR A 154 -15.01 7.60 1.52
N ARG A 155 -13.70 7.37 1.70
CA ARG A 155 -13.14 6.08 2.15
C ARG A 155 -12.47 6.22 3.50
N LEU A 156 -12.81 5.33 4.41
CA LEU A 156 -12.27 5.29 5.76
C LEU A 156 -11.47 4.00 5.97
N PRO A 157 -10.22 4.08 6.45
CA PRO A 157 -9.45 2.90 6.83
C PRO A 157 -10.10 2.13 7.99
N GLU A 158 -9.87 0.82 8.05
CA GLU A 158 -10.47 -0.08 9.05
C GLU A 158 -10.25 0.38 10.49
N TYR A 159 -9.04 0.84 10.81
CA TYR A 159 -8.67 1.30 12.15
C TYR A 159 -9.35 2.60 12.59
N ILE A 160 -9.85 3.39 11.64
CA ILE A 160 -10.66 4.56 11.93
C ILE A 160 -12.09 4.15 12.30
N VAL A 161 -12.65 3.20 11.55
CA VAL A 161 -14.04 2.77 11.69
C VAL A 161 -14.25 1.86 12.89
N MET A 162 -13.36 0.88 13.12
CA MET A 162 -13.50 -0.13 14.18
C MET A 162 -12.16 -0.48 14.84
N ASP A 163 -12.22 -0.95 16.08
CA ASP A 163 -11.07 -1.55 16.76
C ASP A 163 -10.77 -2.94 16.15
N PRO A 164 -9.49 -3.33 15.96
CA PRO A 164 -9.15 -4.66 15.50
C PRO A 164 -9.44 -5.72 16.57
N VAL A 165 -9.62 -6.97 16.16
CA VAL A 165 -9.84 -8.09 17.10
C VAL A 165 -8.65 -8.32 18.05
N ASN A 166 -7.45 -7.89 17.66
CA ASN A 166 -6.20 -8.05 18.40
C ASN A 166 -5.66 -6.73 18.98
N VAL A 167 -6.51 -5.91 19.60
CA VAL A 167 -6.03 -4.77 20.40
C VAL A 167 -5.30 -5.28 21.63
N VAL A 168 -4.16 -4.65 21.93
CA VAL A 168 -3.33 -4.91 23.10
C VAL A 168 -3.53 -3.76 24.08
N GLU A 169 -3.77 -4.06 25.36
CA GLU A 169 -3.81 -3.03 26.40
C GLU A 169 -2.40 -2.49 26.67
N SER A 170 -2.28 -1.18 26.83
CA SER A 170 -1.00 -0.58 27.23
C SER A 170 -0.68 -1.04 28.66
N VAL A 171 0.37 -1.84 28.81
CA VAL A 171 0.89 -2.19 30.14
C VAL A 171 1.58 -0.97 30.75
N ASP A 172 0.97 -0.41 31.79
CA ASP A 172 1.61 0.60 32.63
C ASP A 172 2.80 -0.06 33.34
N VAL A 173 4.01 0.32 32.94
CA VAL A 173 5.24 -0.19 33.54
C VAL A 173 5.44 0.48 34.90
N ASN A 174 4.96 -0.16 35.96
CA ASN A 174 5.45 0.08 37.31
C ASN A 174 6.15 -1.18 37.84
N ASP A 175 7.37 -0.97 38.34
CA ASP A 175 8.25 -1.89 39.09
C ASP A 175 9.14 -2.91 38.33
N ASN A 176 10.29 -2.39 37.90
CA ASN A 176 11.65 -2.79 38.28
C ASN A 176 12.04 -4.29 38.45
N ASN A 177 12.98 -4.67 37.57
CA ASN A 177 14.22 -5.41 37.83
C ASN A 177 14.32 -6.88 37.35
N THR A 178 14.69 -7.05 36.07
CA THR A 178 15.93 -7.75 35.66
C THR A 178 16.33 -7.35 34.22
N ILE A 179 17.52 -6.75 34.16
CA ILE A 179 18.35 -6.17 33.07
C ILE A 179 18.90 -7.30 32.17
N CYS A 180 19.18 -7.24 30.84
CA CYS A 180 19.97 -6.35 29.95
C CYS A 180 19.81 -6.92 28.49
N ALA A 181 20.09 -6.29 27.34
CA ALA A 181 20.94 -5.15 27.00
C ALA A 181 20.61 -4.56 25.60
N THR A 182 20.43 -3.23 25.56
CA THR A 182 21.04 -2.19 24.68
C THR A 182 21.08 -2.37 23.15
N THR A 183 20.52 -1.45 22.35
CA THR A 183 21.08 -0.11 22.03
C THR A 183 19.95 0.88 21.64
N ALA A 184 19.63 1.87 22.49
CA ALA A 184 20.19 3.23 22.56
C ALA A 184 19.46 4.24 21.62
N ASP A 185 18.33 4.73 22.13
CA ASP A 185 17.75 6.06 21.85
C ASP A 185 18.15 6.98 23.01
N LEU A 186 18.50 8.23 22.72
CA LEU A 186 18.85 9.25 23.71
C LEU A 186 18.18 10.57 23.38
N GLY A 187 17.49 11.09 24.38
CA GLY A 187 16.93 12.44 24.50
C GLY A 187 15.47 12.33 24.94
N ASP A 188 14.99 12.96 26.00
CA ASP A 188 15.53 13.86 27.02
C ASP A 188 14.37 13.93 28.06
N GLU A 189 14.58 14.06 29.37
CA GLU A 189 14.48 15.33 30.09
C GLU A 189 14.30 14.95 31.58
N GLU A 190 14.90 15.68 32.51
CA GLU A 190 14.10 16.20 33.62
C GLU A 190 14.74 17.43 34.27
N ALA A 191 13.94 18.49 34.34
CA ALA A 191 14.20 19.71 35.07
C ALA A 191 13.57 19.66 36.46
N ALA A 192 14.37 19.93 37.51
CA ALA A 192 14.05 20.68 38.73
C ALA A 192 15.27 20.50 39.69
N ASN A 193 15.88 21.49 40.34
CA ASN A 193 15.40 22.79 40.77
C ASN A 193 16.63 23.65 41.23
N ASN A 194 16.39 24.95 41.35
CA ASN A 194 17.11 25.96 42.14
C ASN A 194 18.30 26.77 41.57
N LYS A 195 17.95 28.02 41.20
CA LYS A 195 18.42 29.27 41.81
C LYS A 195 19.77 29.82 41.34
N LEU A 196 19.73 30.86 40.51
CA LEU A 196 20.24 32.21 40.81
C LEU A 196 20.01 33.15 39.61
N ALA A 197 19.43 34.31 39.90
CA ALA A 197 19.11 35.38 38.98
C ALA A 197 20.37 36.07 38.44
N VAL A 198 20.38 36.42 37.14
CA VAL A 198 21.03 37.65 36.62
C VAL A 198 20.28 38.08 35.34
N ASP A 199 19.61 39.22 35.40
CA ASP A 199 19.11 40.00 34.26
C ASP A 199 20.27 40.45 33.35
N VAL A 200 20.20 40.25 32.02
CA VAL A 200 20.77 41.19 31.03
C VAL A 200 20.00 41.08 29.70
N ASP A 201 19.49 42.23 29.29
CA ASP A 201 18.83 42.63 28.05
C ASP A 201 19.77 42.59 26.82
N SER A 202 19.18 42.52 25.62
CA SER A 202 19.75 42.84 24.28
C SER A 202 20.67 41.83 23.56
N ASP A 203 20.21 41.34 22.39
CA ASP A 203 20.68 41.76 21.03
C ASP A 203 20.63 40.60 19.99
N GLU A 204 19.91 40.80 18.87
CA GLU A 204 19.56 39.79 17.86
C GLU A 204 20.66 39.49 16.82
N GLU A 205 21.88 40.00 16.98
CA GLU A 205 22.93 39.93 15.93
C GLU A 205 24.00 38.83 16.14
N LEU A 206 23.98 38.11 17.27
CA LEU A 206 25.09 37.19 17.65
C LEU A 206 24.95 35.74 17.16
N THR A 207 23.83 35.35 16.54
CA THR A 207 23.59 33.95 16.14
C THR A 207 24.20 33.55 14.80
N ASP A 208 24.54 34.51 13.92
CA ASP A 208 25.10 34.23 12.60
C ASP A 208 26.62 33.94 12.62
N ASP A 209 27.35 34.43 13.61
CA ASP A 209 28.81 34.24 13.72
C ASP A 209 29.22 32.85 14.24
N ILE A 210 28.33 32.16 14.95
CA ILE A 210 28.58 30.81 15.49
C ILE A 210 28.45 29.75 14.38
N ALA A 211 27.59 29.99 13.37
CA ALA A 211 27.43 29.09 12.23
C ALA A 211 28.64 29.11 11.27
N ARG A 212 29.24 30.29 11.03
CA ARG A 212 30.41 30.45 10.14
C ARG A 212 31.69 29.80 10.68
N ARG A 213 31.83 29.61 12.00
CA ARG A 213 33.04 29.00 12.60
C ARG A 213 33.02 27.47 12.65
N ARG A 214 31.93 26.79 12.29
CA ARG A 214 31.82 25.33 12.31
C ARG A 214 32.05 24.62 10.96
N GLU A 215 32.15 25.35 9.86
CA GLU A 215 32.32 24.75 8.52
C GLU A 215 33.79 24.50 8.10
N GLU A 216 34.79 25.04 8.84
CA GLU A 216 36.20 24.95 8.44
C GLU A 216 36.99 23.76 9.02
N LYS A 217 36.39 22.87 9.81
CA LYS A 217 37.09 21.70 10.38
C LYS A 217 36.31 20.40 10.24
N GLY A 218 36.19 19.94 9.00
CA GLY A 218 35.79 18.56 8.71
C GLY A 218 36.37 18.15 7.37
N LYS A 219 37.25 17.15 7.35
CA LYS A 219 37.78 16.57 6.12
C LYS A 219 36.66 15.75 5.46
N VAL A 220 35.76 16.43 4.74
CA VAL A 220 34.70 15.78 3.96
C VAL A 220 35.38 15.00 2.84
N SER A 221 35.18 13.68 2.83
CA SER A 221 35.70 12.80 1.80
C SER A 221 35.10 13.16 0.44
N GLU A 222 35.91 13.26 -0.61
CA GLU A 222 35.47 13.56 -1.98
C GLU A 222 34.42 12.53 -2.48
N ARG A 223 34.47 11.30 -1.95
CA ARG A 223 33.49 10.24 -2.23
C ARG A 223 32.09 10.53 -1.72
N ASP A 224 31.92 11.48 -0.80
CA ASP A 224 30.65 11.82 -0.17
C ASP A 224 30.00 13.08 -0.73
N LEU A 225 30.55 13.62 -1.82
CA LEU A 225 29.97 14.76 -2.54
C LEU A 225 29.06 14.26 -3.67
N ILE A 226 27.88 14.85 -3.78
CA ILE A 226 26.95 14.68 -4.91
C ILE A 226 26.94 16.00 -5.68
N LYS A 227 27.07 15.90 -7.01
CA LYS A 227 26.87 17.00 -7.94
C LYS A 227 25.42 16.97 -8.43
N ILE A 228 24.68 18.04 -8.16
CA ILE A 228 23.25 18.17 -8.45
C ILE A 228 23.06 19.29 -9.46
N THR A 229 22.31 19.01 -10.53
CA THR A 229 21.93 20.00 -11.53
C THR A 229 20.50 20.46 -11.24
N ALA A 230 20.32 21.74 -10.94
CA ALA A 230 19.05 22.34 -10.58
C ALA A 230 18.64 23.40 -11.61
N ARG A 231 17.36 23.37 -12.01
CA ARG A 231 16.77 24.39 -12.87
C ARG A 231 15.88 25.30 -12.05
N LEU A 232 16.04 26.61 -12.21
CA LEU A 232 15.21 27.60 -11.54
C LEU A 232 13.93 27.87 -12.34
N SER A 233 12.78 27.86 -11.67
CA SER A 233 11.47 28.05 -12.30
C SER A 233 11.20 29.50 -12.73
N ASP A 234 11.91 30.47 -12.17
CA ASP A 234 11.64 31.90 -12.32
C ASP A 234 12.34 32.54 -13.52
N ARG A 235 13.46 31.96 -13.98
CA ARG A 235 14.34 32.62 -14.97
C ARG A 235 14.52 31.89 -16.29
N GLY A 236 14.04 30.64 -16.43
CA GLY A 236 14.20 29.87 -17.67
C GLY A 236 15.65 29.79 -18.19
N GLY A 237 16.62 30.04 -17.30
CA GLY A 237 18.04 30.22 -17.60
C GLY A 237 18.80 28.90 -17.63
N PRO A 238 20.14 28.95 -17.81
CA PRO A 238 20.98 27.76 -17.82
C PRO A 238 20.89 27.00 -16.49
N ASP A 239 21.07 25.68 -16.54
CA ASP A 239 21.00 24.83 -15.36
C ASP A 239 22.15 25.15 -14.38
N LEU A 240 21.81 25.29 -13.10
CA LEU A 240 22.75 25.57 -12.02
C LEU A 240 23.31 24.26 -11.47
N VAL A 241 24.63 24.14 -11.34
CA VAL A 241 25.26 22.91 -10.91
C VAL A 241 25.89 23.08 -9.54
N VAL A 242 25.28 22.47 -8.53
CA VAL A 242 25.63 22.63 -7.11
C VAL A 242 26.24 21.34 -6.56
N THR A 243 27.35 21.44 -5.82
CA THR A 243 27.98 20.28 -5.15
C THR A 243 27.66 20.29 -3.65
N ILE A 244 27.13 19.19 -3.12
CA ILE A 244 26.71 19.06 -1.71
C ILE A 244 27.01 17.66 -1.15
N GLY A 245 27.23 17.55 0.17
CA GLY A 245 27.47 16.27 0.83
C GLY A 245 26.23 15.37 0.89
N LYS A 246 26.41 14.04 0.77
CA LYS A 246 25.36 13.00 0.81
C LYS A 246 24.46 13.05 2.06
N ASN A 247 25.02 13.46 3.20
CA ASN A 247 24.35 13.46 4.49
C ASN A 247 23.70 14.82 4.83
N GLN A 248 23.77 15.80 3.93
CA GLN A 248 23.14 17.10 4.14
C GLN A 248 21.62 17.03 3.95
N THR A 249 20.90 18.01 4.49
CA THR A 249 19.44 18.11 4.36
C THR A 249 19.05 18.85 3.08
N VAL A 250 17.80 18.67 2.67
CA VAL A 250 17.18 19.42 1.57
C VAL A 250 17.17 20.92 1.88
N ALA A 251 17.01 21.33 3.14
CA ALA A 251 17.18 22.73 3.55
C ALA A 251 18.59 23.28 3.24
N ALA A 252 19.64 22.51 3.51
CA ALA A 252 21.01 22.89 3.19
C ALA A 252 21.21 23.03 1.66
N LEU A 253 20.60 22.13 0.87
CA LEU A 253 20.61 22.22 -0.59
C LEU A 253 19.86 23.46 -1.10
N ALA A 254 18.67 23.75 -0.55
CA ALA A 254 17.88 24.91 -0.94
C ALA A 254 18.61 26.22 -0.68
N ARG A 255 19.27 26.34 0.48
CA ARG A 255 20.13 27.49 0.82
C ARG A 255 21.33 27.61 -0.12
N ARG A 256 21.99 26.48 -0.44
CA ARG A 256 23.12 26.45 -1.38
C ARG A 256 22.73 26.93 -2.77
N ILE A 257 21.59 26.45 -3.28
CA ILE A 257 21.00 26.89 -4.56
C ILE A 257 20.66 28.39 -4.50
N GLN A 258 20.12 28.89 -3.39
CA GLN A 258 19.77 30.30 -3.24
C GLN A 258 20.98 31.23 -3.34
N VAL A 259 22.09 30.86 -2.69
CA VAL A 259 23.35 31.61 -2.72
C VAL A 259 23.95 31.59 -4.13
N GLU A 260 24.03 30.41 -4.76
CA GLU A 260 24.69 30.24 -6.06
C GLU A 260 23.84 30.81 -7.22
N ALA A 261 22.52 30.89 -7.05
CA ALA A 261 21.59 31.56 -7.96
C ALA A 261 21.49 33.09 -7.77
N GLY A 262 22.16 33.66 -6.75
CA GLY A 262 22.10 35.09 -6.42
C GLY A 262 20.71 35.58 -6.05
N ILE A 263 19.90 34.74 -5.38
CA ILE A 263 18.53 35.10 -4.95
C ILE A 263 18.59 35.75 -3.57
N THR A 264 18.67 37.08 -3.53
CA THR A 264 18.69 37.87 -2.28
C THR A 264 17.29 38.03 -1.65
N GLY A 265 17.15 37.66 -0.37
CA GLY A 265 16.08 38.10 0.54
C GLY A 265 14.68 37.46 0.40
N LYS A 266 14.14 36.93 1.52
CA LYS A 266 12.77 36.40 1.80
C LYS A 266 12.12 35.37 0.88
N HIS A 267 12.65 35.08 -0.30
CA HIS A 267 12.07 34.06 -1.19
C HIS A 267 12.50 32.65 -0.77
N ARG A 268 11.52 31.81 -0.42
CA ARG A 268 11.76 30.42 -0.03
C ARG A 268 11.91 29.54 -1.27
N VAL A 269 13.11 29.00 -1.47
CA VAL A 269 13.40 28.02 -2.52
C VAL A 269 12.80 26.68 -2.11
N ARG A 270 11.83 26.17 -2.90
CA ARG A 270 11.26 24.84 -2.73
C ARG A 270 11.77 23.93 -3.85
N ILE A 271 12.18 22.71 -3.50
CA ILE A 271 12.80 21.78 -4.44
C ILE A 271 11.77 20.74 -4.87
N ALA A 272 11.63 20.56 -6.18
CA ALA A 272 10.82 19.50 -6.78
C ALA A 272 11.74 18.47 -7.45
N TYR A 273 11.50 17.19 -7.19
CA TYR A 273 12.24 16.08 -7.80
C TYR A 273 11.29 14.94 -8.15
N LEU A 274 11.32 14.46 -9.40
CA LEU A 274 10.41 13.42 -9.93
C LEU A 274 8.91 13.70 -9.65
N GLY A 275 8.51 14.97 -9.71
CA GLY A 275 7.12 15.40 -9.48
C GLY A 275 6.71 15.48 -8.00
N LYS A 276 7.63 15.27 -7.04
CA LYS A 276 7.39 15.45 -5.61
C LYS A 276 8.12 16.68 -5.07
N MET A 277 7.45 17.43 -4.20
CA MET A 277 8.07 18.51 -3.44
C MET A 277 8.84 17.90 -2.26
N LEU A 278 10.16 18.09 -2.23
CA LEU A 278 10.99 17.63 -1.12
C LEU A 278 10.81 18.54 0.09
N LYS A 279 10.75 17.94 1.29
CA LYS A 279 10.62 18.70 2.54
C LYS A 279 11.99 19.12 3.07
N GLU A 280 12.05 20.23 3.79
CA GLU A 280 13.31 20.86 4.23
C GLU A 280 14.09 19.98 5.22
N GLU A 281 13.38 19.19 6.01
CA GLU A 281 13.88 18.25 7.02
C GLU A 281 14.38 16.91 6.44
N GLU A 282 14.12 16.63 5.16
CA GLU A 282 14.57 15.37 4.55
C GLU A 282 16.09 15.38 4.30
N SER A 283 16.74 14.25 4.56
CA SER A 283 18.16 14.06 4.19
C SER A 283 18.28 13.76 2.69
N LEU A 284 19.31 14.28 2.03
CA LEU A 284 19.61 14.00 0.62
C LEU A 284 20.06 12.55 0.39
N SER A 285 20.33 11.80 1.46
CA SER A 285 20.71 10.39 1.45
C SER A 285 19.57 9.41 1.12
N LEU A 286 18.41 9.89 0.65
CA LEU A 286 17.22 9.07 0.34
C LEU A 286 17.37 8.21 -0.93
N ARG A 287 18.36 7.31 -0.92
CA ARG A 287 18.33 6.02 -1.63
C ARG A 287 17.66 4.91 -0.82
N ARG A 288 17.07 5.20 0.36
CA ARG A 288 16.43 4.19 1.23
C ARG A 288 14.90 4.17 1.25
N THR A 289 14.21 5.18 0.75
CA THR A 289 12.74 5.23 0.80
C THR A 289 12.07 4.32 -0.22
N VAL A 290 12.76 3.95 -1.30
CA VAL A 290 12.22 3.01 -2.31
C VAL A 290 12.31 1.57 -1.83
N SER A 291 13.38 1.20 -1.12
CA SER A 291 13.55 -0.15 -0.56
C SER A 291 12.57 -0.42 0.59
N ASN A 292 12.42 0.52 1.53
CA ASN A 292 11.53 0.34 2.68
C ASN A 292 10.03 0.35 2.31
N LEU A 293 9.64 1.04 1.23
CA LEU A 293 8.26 0.98 0.69
C LEU A 293 7.99 -0.33 -0.07
N GLN A 294 9.03 -0.99 -0.61
CA GLN A 294 8.88 -2.30 -1.27
C GLN A 294 8.79 -3.46 -0.28
N ASP A 295 9.45 -3.36 0.87
CA ASP A 295 9.37 -4.38 1.94
C ASP A 295 8.07 -4.27 2.76
N SER A 296 7.39 -3.12 2.70
CA SER A 296 6.17 -2.81 3.46
C SER A 296 4.88 -3.30 2.80
N VAL A 297 4.91 -4.20 1.82
CA VAL A 297 3.71 -4.68 1.14
C VAL A 297 3.63 -6.21 1.26
N GLY A 298 2.73 -6.71 2.12
CA GLY A 298 2.38 -8.14 2.16
C GLY A 298 1.96 -8.70 0.80
N ASP A 299 1.41 -7.84 -0.08
CA ASP A 299 1.06 -8.15 -1.47
C ASP A 299 2.30 -8.39 -2.37
N LEU A 300 3.48 -7.84 -2.03
CA LEU A 300 4.69 -8.10 -2.81
C LEU A 300 5.19 -9.53 -2.56
N LYS A 301 5.21 -10.03 -1.31
CA LYS A 301 5.54 -11.45 -1.03
C LYS A 301 4.57 -12.42 -1.72
N GLY A 302 3.29 -12.07 -1.78
CA GLY A 302 2.26 -12.82 -2.51
C GLY A 302 2.52 -12.87 -4.03
N SER A 303 2.84 -11.71 -4.63
CA SER A 303 3.17 -11.60 -6.06
C SER A 303 4.50 -12.28 -6.43
N ARG A 304 5.53 -12.21 -5.59
CA ARG A 304 6.83 -12.88 -5.79
C ARG A 304 6.72 -14.40 -5.63
N SER A 305 5.98 -14.87 -4.61
CA SER A 305 5.69 -16.30 -4.45
C SER A 305 4.96 -16.89 -5.66
N ARG A 306 4.14 -16.09 -6.34
CA ARG A 306 3.45 -16.47 -7.57
C ARG A 306 4.40 -16.69 -8.74
N PHE A 307 5.49 -15.92 -8.89
CA PHE A 307 6.49 -16.15 -9.94
C PHE A 307 7.02 -17.57 -9.90
N ILE A 308 7.58 -17.96 -8.75
CA ILE A 308 8.19 -19.27 -8.54
C ILE A 308 7.13 -20.39 -8.62
N SER A 309 5.93 -20.19 -8.07
CA SER A 309 4.84 -21.17 -8.19
C SER A 309 4.34 -21.35 -9.64
N THR A 310 4.33 -20.27 -10.43
CA THR A 310 3.96 -20.32 -11.86
C THR A 310 5.01 -21.09 -12.65
N TYR A 311 6.30 -20.86 -12.39
CA TYR A 311 7.40 -21.65 -12.97
C TYR A 311 7.25 -23.15 -12.68
N LYS A 312 6.95 -23.52 -11.42
CA LYS A 312 6.69 -24.92 -11.05
C LYS A 312 5.51 -25.53 -11.80
N ARG A 313 4.45 -24.76 -12.03
CA ARG A 313 3.24 -25.23 -12.70
C ARG A 313 3.43 -25.37 -14.21
N ASP A 314 4.01 -24.36 -14.85
CA ASP A 314 3.98 -24.22 -16.32
C ASP A 314 5.21 -24.82 -16.99
N ILE A 315 6.35 -24.82 -16.30
CA ILE A 315 7.64 -25.31 -16.82
C ILE A 315 8.01 -26.66 -16.21
N LEU A 316 8.03 -26.77 -14.87
CA LEU A 316 8.42 -28.02 -14.21
C LEU A 316 7.30 -29.06 -14.10
N LEU A 317 6.05 -28.65 -14.33
CA LEU A 317 4.85 -29.49 -14.27
C LEU A 317 4.70 -30.27 -12.95
N ASN A 318 5.22 -29.74 -11.84
CA ASN A 318 5.25 -30.39 -10.52
C ASN A 318 4.66 -29.53 -9.39
N ALA A 319 3.77 -28.59 -9.74
CA ALA A 319 3.14 -27.69 -8.78
C ALA A 319 2.28 -28.44 -7.74
N THR A 320 2.35 -27.96 -6.50
CA THR A 320 1.59 -28.48 -5.36
C THR A 320 0.22 -27.79 -5.22
N PRO A 321 -0.73 -28.33 -4.42
CA PRO A 321 -1.97 -27.62 -4.10
C PRO A 321 -1.73 -26.23 -3.46
N THR A 322 -0.64 -26.08 -2.70
CA THR A 322 -0.23 -24.80 -2.13
C THR A 322 0.18 -23.82 -3.22
N ASP A 323 0.95 -24.27 -4.23
CA ASP A 323 1.31 -23.45 -5.39
C ASP A 323 0.05 -22.98 -6.15
N HIS A 324 -0.94 -23.85 -6.33
CA HIS A 324 -2.21 -23.48 -6.96
C HIS A 324 -2.97 -22.42 -6.17
N ARG A 325 -2.92 -22.47 -4.84
CA ARG A 325 -3.52 -21.44 -3.97
C ARG A 325 -2.78 -20.11 -4.12
N ILE A 326 -1.45 -20.11 -4.08
CA ILE A 326 -0.61 -18.93 -4.28
C ILE A 326 -0.92 -18.27 -5.64
N ILE A 327 -1.06 -19.07 -6.69
CA ILE A 327 -1.42 -18.60 -8.03
C ILE A 327 -2.88 -18.10 -8.08
N ALA A 328 -3.80 -18.65 -7.29
CA ALA A 328 -5.18 -18.18 -7.27
C ALA A 328 -5.36 -16.85 -6.52
N THR A 329 -4.53 -16.59 -5.50
CA THR A 329 -4.63 -15.40 -4.63
C THR A 329 -3.74 -14.23 -5.03
N GLY A 330 -2.68 -14.45 -5.80
CA GLY A 330 -1.75 -13.39 -6.21
C GLY A 330 -2.26 -12.54 -7.39
N ASN A 331 -2.10 -11.21 -7.30
CA ASN A 331 -2.38 -10.26 -8.39
C ASN A 331 -1.70 -10.67 -9.72
N ARG A 332 -2.34 -10.34 -10.85
CA ARG A 332 -2.00 -10.86 -12.19
C ARG A 332 -0.69 -10.32 -12.78
N PHE A 333 -0.15 -9.24 -12.21
CA PHE A 333 1.12 -8.64 -12.65
C PHE A 333 2.26 -9.22 -11.82
N VAL A 334 3.00 -10.16 -12.42
CA VAL A 334 4.26 -10.65 -11.88
C VAL A 334 5.35 -10.09 -12.77
N HIS A 335 6.15 -9.18 -12.22
CA HIS A 335 7.42 -8.75 -12.81
C HIS A 335 8.34 -9.97 -12.90
N GLY A 336 9.27 -10.02 -13.86
CA GLY A 336 10.16 -11.17 -14.11
C GLY A 336 11.01 -11.61 -12.90
N GLY A 337 12.09 -12.33 -13.17
CA GLY A 337 13.07 -12.69 -12.15
C GLY A 337 13.49 -11.47 -11.30
N ASP A 338 13.57 -11.66 -9.99
CA ASP A 338 14.09 -10.70 -9.00
C ASP A 338 14.72 -11.55 -7.90
N CYS A 339 15.98 -11.92 -8.10
CA CYS A 339 16.71 -12.88 -7.30
C CYS A 339 16.80 -12.41 -5.85
N LYS A 340 17.02 -11.11 -5.63
CA LYS A 340 17.10 -10.52 -4.29
C LYS A 340 15.79 -10.71 -3.53
N ARG A 341 14.66 -10.29 -4.10
CA ARG A 341 13.37 -10.42 -3.41
C ARG A 341 12.88 -11.85 -3.32
N ASP A 342 13.18 -12.67 -4.31
CA ASP A 342 12.79 -14.08 -4.28
C ASP A 342 13.59 -14.85 -3.23
N ALA A 343 14.84 -14.45 -2.95
CA ALA A 343 15.63 -15.02 -1.86
C ALA A 343 14.97 -14.77 -0.50
N ASP A 344 14.40 -13.58 -0.30
CA ASP A 344 13.72 -13.20 0.95
C ASP A 344 12.47 -14.05 1.25
N LEU A 345 11.93 -14.76 0.26
CA LEU A 345 10.83 -15.71 0.47
C LEU A 345 11.25 -16.98 1.23
N TYR A 346 12.55 -17.26 1.30
CA TYR A 346 13.15 -18.43 1.94
C TYR A 346 13.69 -18.14 3.36
N GLU A 347 13.66 -16.87 3.79
CA GLU A 347 14.04 -16.45 5.13
C GLU A 347 12.81 -15.96 5.92
N HIS A 348 12.84 -16.09 7.25
CA HIS A 348 11.70 -15.75 8.10
C HIS A 348 11.22 -14.30 7.88
N PRO A 349 9.89 -14.07 7.77
CA PRO A 349 8.79 -15.02 7.93
C PRO A 349 8.43 -15.81 6.66
N GLY A 350 9.19 -15.66 5.56
CA GLY A 350 9.10 -16.50 4.37
C GLY A 350 9.37 -17.96 4.70
N ARG A 351 8.43 -18.84 4.33
CA ARG A 351 8.44 -20.27 4.69
C ARG A 351 8.61 -21.18 3.48
N ARG A 352 9.10 -20.67 2.34
CA ARG A 352 9.42 -21.53 1.19
C ARG A 352 10.60 -22.43 1.55
N ARG A 353 10.53 -23.69 1.11
CA ARG A 353 11.52 -24.74 1.41
C ARG A 353 12.00 -25.47 0.15
N ASP A 354 11.47 -25.10 -1.01
CA ASP A 354 11.82 -25.61 -2.32
C ASP A 354 13.03 -24.85 -2.87
N PHE A 355 14.18 -24.96 -2.17
CA PHE A 355 15.44 -24.28 -2.48
C PHE A 355 15.99 -24.69 -3.85
N ASP A 356 15.78 -25.94 -4.24
CA ASP A 356 16.17 -26.49 -5.53
C ASP A 356 15.48 -25.75 -6.70
N ILE A 357 14.24 -25.29 -6.50
CA ILE A 357 13.50 -24.52 -7.49
C ILE A 357 14.09 -23.12 -7.65
N TYR A 358 14.48 -22.49 -6.54
CA TYR A 358 15.17 -21.20 -6.57
C TYR A 358 16.51 -21.32 -7.31
N VAL A 359 17.30 -22.35 -7.00
CA VAL A 359 18.58 -22.61 -7.66
C VAL A 359 18.39 -22.86 -9.16
N LYS A 360 17.32 -23.55 -9.59
CA LYS A 360 17.02 -23.70 -11.01
C LYS A 360 16.73 -22.36 -11.71
N LEU A 361 16.13 -21.40 -11.01
CA LEU A 361 15.82 -20.08 -11.57
C LEU A 361 17.05 -19.18 -11.61
N TYR A 362 17.85 -19.16 -10.56
CA TYR A 362 18.89 -18.15 -10.34
C TYR A 362 20.33 -18.70 -10.31
N GLY A 363 20.53 -20.01 -10.44
CA GLY A 363 21.84 -20.66 -10.41
C GLY A 363 22.51 -20.75 -9.04
N LEU A 364 22.16 -19.87 -8.10
CA LEU A 364 22.77 -19.79 -6.76
C LEU A 364 21.76 -20.05 -5.65
N HIS A 365 22.25 -20.46 -4.48
CA HIS A 365 21.42 -20.63 -3.28
C HIS A 365 20.94 -19.25 -2.76
N PRO A 366 19.68 -19.10 -2.28
CA PRO A 366 19.14 -17.80 -1.87
C PRO A 366 19.94 -17.14 -0.75
N GLY A 367 20.52 -17.94 0.17
CA GLY A 367 21.42 -17.43 1.20
C GLY A 367 22.66 -16.73 0.64
N ILE A 368 23.26 -17.28 -0.43
CA ILE A 368 24.43 -16.70 -1.12
C ILE A 368 24.02 -15.43 -1.85
N VAL A 369 22.90 -15.48 -2.58
CA VAL A 369 22.37 -14.30 -3.28
C VAL A 369 22.11 -13.16 -2.29
N ARG A 370 21.60 -13.47 -1.09
CA ARG A 370 21.36 -12.46 -0.06
C ARG A 370 22.66 -11.88 0.51
N SER A 371 23.61 -12.73 0.90
CA SER A 371 24.81 -12.31 1.64
C SER A 371 25.97 -11.82 0.78
N SER A 372 26.17 -12.41 -0.39
CA SER A 372 27.44 -12.34 -1.13
C SER A 372 27.32 -11.72 -2.51
N ILE A 373 26.11 -11.50 -3.01
CA ILE A 373 25.87 -10.93 -4.34
C ILE A 373 25.32 -9.52 -4.18
N SER A 374 26.12 -8.47 -4.30
CA SER A 374 25.59 -7.09 -4.34
C SER A 374 25.78 -6.39 -5.69
N TYR A 375 26.61 -6.97 -6.56
CA TYR A 375 26.92 -6.39 -7.85
C TYR A 375 25.75 -6.42 -8.83
N THR A 376 25.36 -5.24 -9.32
CA THR A 376 24.18 -5.05 -10.17
C THR A 376 24.23 -5.88 -11.45
N ALA A 377 25.38 -5.96 -12.13
CA ALA A 377 25.48 -6.74 -13.36
C ALA A 377 25.21 -8.23 -13.13
N THR A 378 25.64 -8.77 -11.98
CA THR A 378 25.33 -10.16 -11.59
C THR A 378 23.84 -10.31 -11.34
N ILE A 379 23.24 -9.41 -10.54
CA ILE A 379 21.80 -9.42 -10.22
C ILE A 379 20.97 -9.42 -11.51
N ASP A 380 21.25 -8.49 -12.42
CA ASP A 380 20.54 -8.35 -13.69
C ASP A 380 20.66 -9.61 -14.56
N LEU A 381 21.83 -10.26 -14.57
CA LEU A 381 22.04 -11.50 -15.31
C LEU A 381 21.22 -12.65 -14.72
N LEU A 382 21.22 -12.81 -13.39
CA LEU A 382 20.42 -13.85 -12.72
C LEU A 382 18.91 -13.64 -12.96
N ASP A 383 18.46 -12.38 -12.89
CA ASP A 383 17.07 -11.99 -13.12
C ASP A 383 16.66 -12.24 -14.57
N THR A 384 17.56 -11.96 -15.52
CA THR A 384 17.38 -12.25 -16.94
C THR A 384 17.23 -13.74 -17.20
N HIS A 385 18.13 -14.57 -16.65
CA HIS A 385 18.03 -16.03 -16.78
C HIS A 385 16.69 -16.55 -16.24
N ALA A 386 16.34 -16.19 -15.01
CA ALA A 386 15.09 -16.60 -14.39
C ALA A 386 13.85 -16.17 -15.19
N THR A 387 13.86 -14.94 -15.74
CA THR A 387 12.77 -14.43 -16.59
C THR A 387 12.60 -15.25 -17.86
N ILE A 388 13.72 -15.56 -18.53
CA ILE A 388 13.73 -16.32 -19.79
C ILE A 388 13.21 -17.75 -19.58
N ILE A 389 13.74 -18.47 -18.60
CA ILE A 389 13.37 -19.88 -18.40
C ILE A 389 11.96 -20.05 -17.82
N ALA A 390 11.42 -18.99 -17.20
CA ALA A 390 10.06 -18.99 -16.66
C ALA A 390 8.99 -18.76 -17.74
N ASP A 391 9.33 -18.21 -18.90
CA ASP A 391 8.39 -17.99 -19.99
C ASP A 391 8.39 -19.16 -20.99
N LYS A 392 7.32 -19.96 -20.96
CA LYS A 392 7.10 -21.08 -21.86
C LYS A 392 7.07 -20.71 -23.36
N LYS A 393 6.84 -19.42 -23.68
CA LYS A 393 6.81 -18.94 -25.06
C LYS A 393 8.20 -18.69 -25.62
N ILE A 394 9.19 -18.47 -24.76
CA ILE A 394 10.57 -18.22 -25.18
C ILE A 394 11.24 -19.56 -25.49
N LYS A 395 11.82 -19.65 -26.69
CA LYS A 395 12.66 -20.78 -27.07
C LYS A 395 14.11 -20.39 -26.85
N VAL A 396 14.75 -21.04 -25.89
CA VAL A 396 16.17 -20.81 -25.59
C VAL A 396 17.08 -21.56 -26.57
N PRO A 397 18.27 -21.02 -26.90
CA PRO A 397 19.32 -21.75 -27.59
C PRO A 397 19.74 -23.04 -26.86
N THR A 398 20.29 -24.01 -27.59
CA THR A 398 20.69 -25.31 -27.02
C THR A 398 21.80 -25.19 -25.98
N ASP A 399 22.69 -24.21 -26.16
CA ASP A 399 23.83 -23.91 -25.28
C ASP A 399 23.49 -22.92 -24.16
N PHE A 400 22.26 -22.41 -24.11
CA PHE A 400 21.84 -21.38 -23.15
C PHE A 400 22.09 -21.79 -21.69
N HIS A 401 21.71 -23.02 -21.32
CA HIS A 401 21.90 -23.54 -19.98
C HIS A 401 23.39 -23.78 -19.67
N ASP A 402 24.16 -24.29 -20.64
CA ASP A 402 25.59 -24.55 -20.47
C ASP A 402 26.37 -23.24 -20.26
N LEU A 403 25.99 -22.17 -20.98
CA LEU A 403 26.58 -20.83 -20.86
C LEU A 403 26.25 -20.19 -19.51
N PHE A 404 25.00 -20.31 -19.04
CA PHE A 404 24.62 -19.83 -17.72
C PHE A 404 25.41 -20.57 -16.63
N ASP A 405 25.49 -21.89 -16.73
CA ASP A 405 26.23 -22.71 -15.78
C ASP A 405 27.75 -22.40 -15.80
N ASP A 406 28.33 -22.08 -16.96
CA ASP A 406 29.73 -21.63 -17.04
C ASP A 406 29.94 -20.29 -16.34
N PHE A 407 28.98 -19.36 -16.46
CA PHE A 407 29.00 -18.12 -15.71
C PHE A 407 28.93 -18.36 -14.20
N ILE A 408 27.97 -19.15 -13.71
CA ILE A 408 27.82 -19.46 -12.28
C ILE A 408 29.10 -20.10 -11.71
N ARG A 409 29.64 -21.12 -12.38
CA ARG A 409 30.90 -21.76 -11.96
C ARG A 409 32.09 -20.81 -11.96
N SER A 410 32.15 -19.90 -12.93
CA SER A 410 33.23 -18.91 -13.00
C SER A 410 33.12 -17.90 -11.86
N LEU A 411 31.90 -17.44 -11.57
CA LEU A 411 31.61 -16.54 -10.46
C LEU A 411 31.94 -17.17 -9.10
N GLU A 412 31.54 -18.43 -8.87
CA GLU A 412 31.88 -19.16 -7.65
C GLU A 412 33.41 -19.31 -7.46
N ARG A 413 34.14 -19.63 -8.54
CA ARG A 413 35.62 -19.74 -8.51
C ARG A 413 36.30 -18.40 -8.25
N SER A 414 35.70 -17.30 -8.67
CA SER A 414 36.18 -15.95 -8.35
C SER A 414 35.85 -15.52 -6.92
N ASN A 415 35.18 -16.37 -6.14
CA ASN A 415 34.63 -16.05 -4.83
C ASN A 415 33.66 -14.85 -4.88
N TYR A 416 32.77 -14.87 -5.88
CA TYR A 416 31.73 -13.86 -6.09
C TYR A 416 32.31 -12.45 -6.27
N ASP A 417 33.33 -12.32 -7.13
CA ASP A 417 33.91 -11.03 -7.47
C ASP A 417 32.82 -10.02 -7.85
N GLU A 418 32.80 -8.86 -7.21
CA GLU A 418 31.81 -7.81 -7.45
C GLU A 418 32.26 -6.81 -8.52
N GLU A 419 33.48 -6.94 -9.03
CA GLU A 419 34.04 -6.01 -10.01
C GLU A 419 34.61 -6.73 -11.23
N TYR A 420 34.18 -7.98 -11.53
CA TYR A 420 34.77 -8.76 -12.62
C TYR A 420 34.77 -8.04 -13.97
N LEU A 421 33.73 -7.22 -14.26
CA LEU A 421 33.65 -6.45 -15.51
C LEU A 421 34.76 -5.39 -15.67
N SER A 422 35.47 -5.04 -14.60
CA SER A 422 36.65 -4.18 -14.65
C SER A 422 37.83 -4.84 -15.36
N ASP A 423 37.89 -6.18 -15.36
CA ASP A 423 38.83 -6.97 -16.15
C ASP A 423 38.12 -7.66 -17.33
N PRO A 424 38.26 -7.13 -18.56
CA PRO A 424 37.67 -7.71 -19.76
C PRO A 424 38.13 -9.14 -20.06
N MET A 425 39.29 -9.54 -19.54
CA MET A 425 39.91 -10.85 -19.80
C MET A 425 39.64 -11.86 -18.69
N SER A 426 38.96 -11.47 -17.62
CA SER A 426 38.61 -12.40 -16.55
C SER A 426 37.68 -13.49 -17.07
N ARG A 427 37.84 -14.70 -16.54
CA ARG A 427 36.99 -15.86 -16.92
C ARG A 427 35.50 -15.56 -16.69
N VAL A 428 35.19 -14.82 -15.62
CA VAL A 428 33.81 -14.43 -15.26
C VAL A 428 33.24 -13.45 -16.28
N THR A 429 34.00 -12.44 -16.69
CA THR A 429 33.59 -11.46 -17.71
C THR A 429 33.33 -12.11 -19.06
N LEU A 430 34.21 -13.03 -19.48
CA LEU A 430 34.01 -13.76 -20.73
C LEU A 430 32.73 -14.61 -20.69
N ALA A 431 32.48 -15.32 -19.58
CA ALA A 431 31.27 -16.12 -19.41
C ALA A 431 29.99 -15.24 -19.33
N TYR A 432 30.07 -14.09 -18.66
CA TYR A 432 28.99 -13.09 -18.59
C TYR A 432 28.54 -12.65 -19.98
N TRP A 433 29.49 -12.22 -20.82
CA TRP A 433 29.17 -11.76 -22.18
C TRP A 433 28.72 -12.90 -23.10
N ALA A 434 29.28 -14.10 -22.93
CA ALA A 434 28.86 -15.27 -23.70
C ALA A 434 27.39 -15.62 -23.42
N PHE A 435 26.98 -15.63 -22.14
CA PHE A 435 25.59 -15.86 -21.75
C PHE A 435 24.66 -14.75 -22.26
N LEU A 436 25.00 -13.46 -22.04
CA LEU A 436 24.17 -12.35 -22.50
C LEU A 436 23.94 -12.35 -24.01
N LYS A 437 24.95 -12.76 -24.79
CA LYS A 437 24.82 -12.88 -26.25
C LYS A 437 23.85 -13.99 -26.68
N ALA A 438 23.69 -15.03 -25.86
CA ALA A 438 22.76 -16.12 -26.09
C ALA A 438 21.33 -15.81 -25.60
N CYS A 439 21.12 -14.74 -24.84
CA CYS A 439 19.79 -14.33 -24.41
C CYS A 439 18.92 -13.92 -25.62
N PRO A 440 17.70 -14.47 -25.76
CA PRO A 440 16.76 -14.04 -26.78
C PRO A 440 16.28 -12.61 -26.51
N ALA A 441 16.08 -11.86 -27.59
CA ALA A 441 15.66 -10.46 -27.58
C ALA A 441 14.17 -10.26 -27.24
#